data_AF-F8CDB6-F1
#
_entry.id   AF-F8CDB6-F1
#
_cell.length_a   1.000
_cell.length_b   1.000
_cell.length_c   1.000
_cell.angle_alpha   90.00
_cell.angle_beta   90.00
_cell.angle_gamma   90.00
#
_symmetry.space_group_name_H-M   'P 1'
#
loop_
_entity.id
_entity.type
_entity.pdbx_description
1 polymer ?
#
loop_
_entity_poly.entity_id
_entity_poly.type
_entity_poly.pdbx_seq_one_letter_code
_entity_poly.pdbx_strand_id
1 'polypeptide(L)'
;MSSSSTDPRSLLDALRSGAPLPAFPSEAVESTRAWVRDVSQAAPASVESLPEPLALAVLEAAVTAGHTALPESLSASKVKPLAKAAKKALYQLRSRGVAVAGPARAAEPPRAAAPSSPEALDALASAITSEGERALVLARPLRGAGVEVVQMQVSDEHGVVALQLGDRSRGTWRKLVKDGLAHGGIVELPSEEAAALLAEAAGTNLRTRTPFPDGLDVVLRHFGVQPQQAPTELPPPEPEDVRRAQEADVLHDTVELASWLPPESDVRTLVQKMDEVVHGPLSLSDVQRQEQLQAAVVSVARDFFTPEVRQRYALRLWRMADYFARSARPREADIARAEARRLFHGAQEPFSRFAERLFEKVLALVAAAGARAGVARPGADSGGPAEAAPALTQERRSPGGLIIP
;
A
#
# COMPACT_ATOMS: atom_id res chain seq x y z
N MET A 1 -43.56 46.60 36.57
CA MET A 1 -42.24 46.95 37.10
C MET A 1 -41.28 45.88 36.62
N SER A 2 -40.32 46.31 35.82
CA SER A 2 -39.71 45.52 34.74
C SER A 2 -38.85 44.36 35.25
N SER A 3 -39.07 43.20 34.63
CA SER A 3 -38.27 41.97 34.72
C SER A 3 -36.78 42.28 34.67
N SER A 4 -36.08 42.03 35.79
CA SER A 4 -34.63 41.99 35.88
C SER A 4 -34.11 40.92 34.93
N SER A 5 -33.77 41.35 33.72
CA SER A 5 -33.20 40.49 32.70
C SER A 5 -31.86 39.93 33.21
N THR A 6 -31.83 38.61 33.46
CA THR A 6 -30.62 37.85 33.81
C THR A 6 -29.67 37.68 32.62
N ASP A 7 -29.99 38.27 31.45
CA ASP A 7 -29.14 38.26 30.28
C ASP A 7 -27.83 39.07 30.51
N PRO A 8 -26.65 38.46 30.30
CA PRO A 8 -25.36 39.11 30.57
C PRO A 8 -25.12 40.42 29.84
N ARG A 9 -25.66 40.60 28.62
CA ARG A 9 -25.49 41.84 27.84
C ARG A 9 -26.34 42.97 28.40
N SER A 10 -27.62 42.68 28.67
CA SER A 10 -28.52 43.63 29.30
C SER A 10 -28.01 44.08 30.67
N LEU A 11 -27.40 43.16 31.43
CA LEU A 11 -26.79 43.45 32.72
C LEU A 11 -25.50 44.27 32.59
N LEU A 12 -24.66 43.99 31.59
CA LEU A 12 -23.48 44.79 31.25
C LEU A 12 -23.86 46.25 30.93
N ASP A 13 -24.92 46.47 30.16
CA ASP A 13 -25.40 47.81 29.81
C ASP A 13 -25.96 48.56 31.03
N ALA A 14 -26.67 47.87 31.92
CA ALA A 14 -27.13 48.42 33.20
C ALA A 14 -25.96 48.82 34.12
N LEU A 15 -24.89 48.01 34.16
CA LEU A 15 -23.67 48.29 34.93
C LEU A 15 -22.91 49.50 34.37
N ARG A 16 -22.85 49.66 33.04
CA ARG A 16 -22.22 50.82 32.38
C ARG A 16 -22.98 52.12 32.58
N SER A 17 -24.31 52.07 32.48
CA SER A 17 -25.20 53.23 32.64
C SER A 17 -25.42 53.66 34.08
N GLY A 18 -25.00 52.85 35.06
CA GLY A 18 -25.21 53.13 36.48
C GLY A 18 -26.65 52.88 36.95
N ALA A 19 -27.46 52.16 36.16
CA ALA A 19 -28.84 51.83 36.51
C ALA A 19 -28.91 51.03 37.83
N PRO A 20 -29.94 51.26 38.66
CA PRO A 20 -30.09 50.55 39.93
C PRO A 20 -30.34 49.05 39.70
N LEU A 21 -29.58 48.21 40.40
CA LEU A 21 -29.66 46.75 40.34
C LEU A 21 -30.04 46.17 41.72
N PRO A 22 -31.30 46.34 42.17
CA PRO A 22 -31.73 45.99 43.53
C PRO A 22 -31.74 44.48 43.82
N ALA A 23 -31.61 43.64 42.78
CA ALA A 23 -31.56 42.18 42.89
C ALA A 23 -30.20 41.63 43.35
N PHE A 24 -29.18 42.48 43.50
CA PHE A 24 -27.83 42.07 43.86
C PHE A 24 -27.29 42.91 45.04
N PRO A 25 -26.34 42.38 45.84
CA PRO A 25 -25.70 43.14 46.90
C PRO A 25 -25.03 44.41 46.38
N SER A 26 -25.19 45.54 47.07
CA SER A 26 -24.66 46.85 46.64
C SER A 26 -23.14 46.83 46.43
N GLU A 27 -22.40 46.20 47.35
CA GLU A 27 -20.94 46.05 47.28
C GLU A 27 -20.49 45.25 46.05
N ALA A 28 -21.23 44.18 45.71
CA ALA A 28 -20.97 43.37 44.53
C ALA A 28 -21.25 44.15 43.23
N VAL A 29 -22.30 44.96 43.21
CA VAL A 29 -22.64 45.82 42.07
C VAL A 29 -21.57 46.90 41.87
N GLU A 30 -21.12 47.56 42.93
CA GLU A 30 -20.08 48.59 42.85
C GLU A 30 -18.75 48.03 42.37
N SER A 31 -18.32 46.89 42.90
CA SER A 31 -17.12 46.18 42.46
C SER A 31 -17.22 45.75 40.99
N THR A 32 -18.37 45.21 40.58
CA THR A 32 -18.62 44.81 39.19
C THR A 32 -18.59 46.03 38.25
N ARG A 33 -19.14 47.18 38.66
CA ARG A 33 -19.08 48.42 37.87
C ARG A 33 -17.66 48.91 37.66
N ALA A 34 -16.81 48.80 38.69
CA ALA A 34 -15.40 49.15 38.56
C ALA A 34 -14.70 48.25 37.53
N TRP A 35 -14.91 46.94 37.59
CA TRP A 35 -14.32 45.97 36.65
C TRP A 35 -14.88 46.04 35.23
N VAL A 36 -16.14 46.44 35.06
CA VAL A 36 -16.72 46.68 33.74
C VAL A 36 -16.10 47.90 33.05
N ARG A 37 -15.66 48.91 33.83
CA ARG A 37 -14.95 50.08 33.31
C ARG A 37 -13.49 49.77 32.99
N ASP A 38 -12.84 48.99 33.84
CA ASP A 38 -11.47 48.52 33.63
C ASP A 38 -11.34 47.04 33.99
N VAL A 39 -11.41 46.20 32.95
CA VAL A 39 -11.35 44.74 33.07
C VAL A 39 -9.98 44.27 33.58
N SER A 40 -8.93 45.06 33.39
CA SER A 40 -7.57 44.68 33.82
C SER A 40 -7.40 44.64 35.34
N GLN A 41 -8.28 45.34 36.08
CA GLN A 41 -8.29 45.37 37.53
C GLN A 41 -9.09 44.22 38.16
N ALA A 42 -9.75 43.39 37.35
CA ALA A 42 -10.55 42.28 37.84
C ALA A 42 -9.65 41.09 38.22
N ALA A 43 -9.50 40.84 39.52
CA ALA A 43 -8.83 39.63 40.00
C ALA A 43 -9.72 38.39 39.81
N PRO A 44 -9.22 37.27 39.25
CA PRO A 44 -10.03 36.06 39.00
C PRO A 44 -10.77 35.55 40.24
N ALA A 45 -10.10 35.52 41.40
CA ALA A 45 -10.71 35.08 42.67
C ALA A 45 -11.88 35.97 43.12
N SER A 46 -11.82 37.27 42.81
CA SER A 46 -12.88 38.23 43.13
C SER A 46 -14.07 38.13 42.17
N VAL A 47 -13.85 37.65 40.93
CA VAL A 47 -14.93 37.34 39.99
C VAL A 47 -15.59 36.00 40.31
N GLU A 48 -14.84 35.04 40.84
CA GLU A 48 -15.38 33.74 41.30
C GLU A 48 -16.33 33.87 42.50
N SER A 49 -16.14 34.89 43.35
CA SER A 49 -17.02 35.14 44.51
C SER A 49 -18.28 35.94 44.17
N LEU A 50 -18.42 36.43 42.93
CA LEU A 50 -19.62 37.16 42.51
C LEU A 50 -20.81 36.22 42.29
N PRO A 51 -22.05 36.73 42.44
CA PRO A 51 -23.23 36.10 41.86
C PRO A 51 -23.03 35.82 40.37
N GLU A 52 -23.42 34.63 39.92
CA GLU A 52 -23.22 34.16 38.54
C GLU A 52 -23.60 35.18 37.46
N PRO A 53 -24.76 35.87 37.52
CA PRO A 53 -25.11 36.86 36.50
C PRO A 53 -24.10 38.02 36.38
N LEU A 54 -23.58 38.50 37.52
CA LEU A 54 -22.59 39.58 37.54
C LEU A 54 -21.24 39.10 37.00
N ALA A 55 -20.82 37.88 37.35
CA ALA A 55 -19.60 37.28 36.81
C ALA A 55 -19.65 37.11 35.28
N LEU A 56 -20.81 36.73 34.74
CA LEU A 56 -21.03 36.64 33.29
C LEU A 56 -20.96 38.01 32.60
N ALA A 57 -21.49 39.06 33.24
CA ALA A 57 -21.40 40.43 32.71
C ALA A 57 -19.95 40.93 32.64
N VAL A 58 -19.10 40.59 33.63
CA VAL A 58 -17.66 40.90 33.59
C VAL A 58 -16.95 40.17 32.45
N LEU A 59 -17.29 38.90 32.19
CA LEU A 59 -16.75 38.16 31.04
C LEU A 59 -17.17 38.77 29.69
N GLU A 60 -18.41 39.24 29.56
CA GLU A 60 -18.87 39.95 28.35
C GLU A 60 -18.16 41.30 28.19
N ALA A 61 -17.87 42.00 29.29
CA ALA A 61 -17.03 43.21 29.29
C ALA A 61 -15.62 42.90 28.78
N ALA A 62 -15.02 41.79 29.23
CA ALA A 62 -13.70 41.33 28.78
C ALA A 62 -13.68 41.01 27.27
N VAL A 63 -14.71 40.35 26.75
CA VAL A 63 -14.86 40.08 25.32
C VAL A 63 -15.01 41.37 24.51
N THR A 64 -15.75 42.35 25.04
CA THR A 64 -15.93 43.67 24.40
C THR A 64 -14.63 44.47 24.38
N ALA A 65 -13.84 44.40 25.45
CA ALA A 65 -12.57 45.09 25.58
C ALA A 65 -11.38 44.37 24.92
N GLY A 66 -11.58 43.17 24.36
CA GLY A 66 -10.49 42.37 23.79
C GLY A 66 -9.53 41.78 24.81
N HIS A 67 -9.90 41.75 26.09
CA HIS A 67 -9.01 41.39 27.20
C HIS A 67 -9.00 39.87 27.43
N THR A 68 -7.88 39.20 27.15
CA THR A 68 -7.78 37.72 27.17
C THR A 68 -7.43 37.13 28.53
N ALA A 69 -6.62 37.83 29.35
CA ALA A 69 -6.05 37.24 30.56
C ALA A 69 -7.10 36.81 31.61
N LEU A 70 -8.20 37.56 31.74
CA LEU A 70 -9.26 37.24 32.70
C LEU A 70 -10.05 35.99 32.29
N PRO A 71 -10.58 35.86 31.05
CA PRO A 71 -11.16 34.60 30.57
C PRO A 71 -10.17 33.42 30.56
N GLU A 72 -8.88 33.64 30.29
CA GLU A 72 -7.85 32.59 30.35
C GLU A 72 -7.74 32.00 31.76
N SER A 73 -7.60 32.86 32.77
CA SER A 73 -7.53 32.44 34.17
C SER A 73 -8.82 31.75 34.65
N LEU A 74 -9.98 32.33 34.33
CA LEU A 74 -11.27 31.78 34.75
C LEU A 74 -11.67 30.49 34.01
N SER A 75 -11.04 30.15 32.89
CA SER A 75 -11.30 28.90 32.17
C SER A 75 -10.91 27.64 32.97
N ALA A 76 -10.04 27.80 33.97
CA ALA A 76 -9.61 26.78 34.92
C ALA A 76 -10.31 26.88 36.29
N SER A 77 -11.33 27.74 36.43
CA SER A 77 -12.08 27.92 37.67
C SER A 77 -12.73 26.62 38.15
N LYS A 78 -12.82 26.45 39.48
CA LYS A 78 -13.56 25.34 40.12
C LYS A 78 -15.08 25.50 39.97
N VAL A 79 -15.57 26.70 39.65
CA VAL A 79 -16.99 27.00 39.42
C VAL A 79 -17.36 26.61 37.99
N LYS A 80 -17.98 25.44 37.82
CA LYS A 80 -18.28 24.85 36.49
C LYS A 80 -19.01 25.79 35.51
N PRO A 81 -20.07 26.53 35.90
CA PRO A 81 -20.75 27.46 34.99
C PRO A 81 -19.82 28.58 34.51
N LEU A 82 -19.00 29.13 35.42
CA LEU A 82 -18.06 30.22 35.13
C LEU A 82 -16.93 29.76 34.21
N ALA A 83 -16.34 28.59 34.45
CA ALA A 83 -15.34 28.00 33.57
C ALA A 83 -15.87 27.76 32.15
N LYS A 84 -17.13 27.33 32.01
CA LYS A 84 -17.78 27.15 30.71
C LYS A 84 -18.00 28.49 30.00
N ALA A 85 -18.44 29.52 30.72
CA ALA A 85 -18.61 30.86 30.19
C ALA A 85 -17.27 31.49 29.75
N ALA A 86 -16.21 31.32 30.55
CA ALA A 86 -14.87 31.79 30.23
C ALA A 86 -14.31 31.13 28.96
N LYS A 87 -14.50 29.82 28.76
CA LYS A 87 -14.15 29.12 27.51
C LYS A 87 -14.92 29.66 26.30
N LYS A 88 -16.21 29.98 26.49
CA LYS A 88 -17.04 30.60 25.44
C LYS A 88 -16.53 32.02 25.10
N ALA A 89 -16.14 32.81 26.10
CA ALA A 89 -15.54 34.14 25.91
C ALA A 89 -14.21 34.06 25.13
N LEU A 90 -13.33 33.11 25.47
CA LEU A 90 -12.08 32.87 24.71
C LEU A 90 -12.34 32.47 23.25
N TYR A 91 -13.37 31.65 23.00
CA TYR A 91 -13.77 31.31 21.64
C TYR A 91 -14.27 32.54 20.86
N GLN A 92 -15.07 33.41 21.49
CA GLN A 92 -15.53 34.65 20.87
C GLN A 92 -14.37 35.61 20.55
N LEU A 93 -13.42 35.77 21.48
CA LEU A 93 -12.21 36.57 21.27
C LEU A 93 -11.38 36.03 20.10
N ARG A 94 -11.20 34.71 20.00
CA ARG A 94 -10.51 34.08 18.86
C ARG A 94 -11.26 34.30 17.55
N SER A 95 -12.58 34.18 17.54
CA SER A 95 -13.39 34.43 16.34
C SER A 95 -13.34 35.89 15.86
N ARG A 96 -12.99 36.82 16.76
CA ARG A 96 -12.77 38.24 16.47
C ARG A 96 -11.32 38.58 16.11
N GLY A 97 -10.45 37.58 15.94
CA GLY A 97 -9.05 37.77 15.57
C GLY A 97 -8.12 38.21 16.71
N VAL A 98 -8.58 38.17 17.97
CA VAL A 98 -7.72 38.45 19.13
C VAL A 98 -6.84 37.22 19.40
N ALA A 99 -5.53 37.45 19.51
CA ALA A 99 -4.56 36.40 19.84
C ALA A 99 -4.77 35.91 21.28
N VAL A 100 -5.51 34.81 21.42
CA VAL A 100 -5.72 34.11 22.70
C VAL A 100 -4.63 33.07 22.87
N ALA A 101 -3.92 33.09 24.00
CA ALA A 101 -2.96 32.04 24.32
C ALA A 101 -3.72 30.71 24.43
N GLY A 102 -3.39 29.75 23.57
CA GLY A 102 -3.91 28.39 23.72
C GLY A 102 -3.55 27.84 25.10
N PRO A 103 -4.35 26.92 25.68
CA PRO A 103 -4.02 26.34 26.97
C PRO A 103 -2.57 25.84 26.93
N ALA A 104 -1.73 26.39 27.80
CA ALA A 104 -0.36 25.98 27.96
C ALA A 104 -0.38 24.49 28.33
N ARG A 105 -0.15 23.63 27.33
CA ARG A 105 0.14 22.23 27.56
C ARG A 105 1.36 22.25 28.46
N ALA A 106 1.24 21.70 29.67
CA ALA A 106 2.36 21.57 30.59
C ALA A 106 3.55 21.08 29.76
N ALA A 107 4.62 21.87 29.76
CA ALA A 107 5.83 21.53 29.03
C ALA A 107 6.30 20.19 29.59
N GLU A 108 6.08 19.13 28.81
CA GLU A 108 6.78 17.88 28.99
C GLU A 108 8.27 18.26 29.00
N PRO A 109 9.06 17.84 30.00
CA PRO A 109 10.49 18.12 29.99
C PRO A 109 11.02 17.71 28.62
N PRO A 110 11.95 18.46 28.00
CA PRO A 110 12.48 18.09 26.69
C PRO A 110 12.98 16.66 26.83
N ARG A 111 12.19 15.72 26.31
CA ARG A 111 12.60 14.35 26.17
C ARG A 111 13.79 14.49 25.27
N ALA A 112 14.98 14.24 25.81
CA ALA A 112 16.15 14.01 24.99
C ALA A 112 15.63 13.14 23.85
N ALA A 113 15.76 13.63 22.61
CA ALA A 113 15.41 12.84 21.45
C ALA A 113 16.27 11.59 21.58
N ALA A 114 15.70 10.54 22.15
CA ALA A 114 16.19 9.20 21.92
C ALA A 114 16.30 9.15 20.40
N PRO A 115 17.43 8.71 19.83
CA PRO A 115 17.47 8.42 18.41
C PRO A 115 16.33 7.44 18.19
N SER A 116 15.19 7.93 17.69
CA SER A 116 14.18 7.08 17.12
C SER A 116 14.89 6.56 15.89
N SER A 117 15.47 5.37 16.00
CA SER A 117 15.57 4.49 14.85
C SER A 117 14.25 4.67 14.11
N PRO A 118 14.27 5.18 12.85
CA PRO A 118 13.05 5.41 12.11
C PRO A 118 12.23 4.13 12.23
N GLU A 119 10.99 4.23 12.68
CA GLU A 119 10.07 3.10 12.72
C GLU A 119 10.05 2.52 11.30
N ALA A 120 10.73 1.39 11.13
CA ALA A 120 10.79 0.70 9.86
C ALA A 120 9.38 0.19 9.58
N LEU A 121 8.78 0.69 8.50
CA LEU A 121 7.50 0.20 8.04
C LEU A 121 7.78 -1.00 7.14
N ASP A 122 7.08 -2.10 7.37
CA ASP A 122 7.16 -3.26 6.49
C ASP A 122 6.76 -2.87 5.08
N ALA A 123 7.42 -3.47 4.10
CA ALA A 123 7.10 -3.34 2.70
C ALA A 123 6.09 -4.40 2.29
N LEU A 124 5.49 -4.21 1.11
CA LEU A 124 4.61 -5.20 0.49
C LEU A 124 5.18 -5.65 -0.84
N ALA A 125 4.97 -6.91 -1.18
CA ALA A 125 5.33 -7.43 -2.48
C ALA A 125 4.30 -8.38 -3.04
N SER A 126 4.06 -8.29 -4.34
CA SER A 126 3.26 -9.28 -5.03
C SER A 126 4.04 -10.56 -5.33
N ALA A 127 3.31 -11.60 -5.72
CA ALA A 127 3.88 -12.71 -6.48
C ALA A 127 4.53 -12.22 -7.79
N ILE A 128 5.42 -13.05 -8.34
CA ILE A 128 6.08 -12.81 -9.62
C ILE A 128 5.23 -13.40 -10.75
N THR A 129 5.13 -12.66 -11.86
CA THR A 129 4.45 -13.08 -13.09
C THR A 129 5.35 -13.94 -13.99
N SER A 130 4.79 -14.55 -15.04
CA SER A 130 5.56 -15.31 -16.04
C SER A 130 6.67 -14.50 -16.70
N GLU A 131 6.46 -13.20 -16.86
CA GLU A 131 7.39 -12.26 -17.47
C GLU A 131 8.45 -11.77 -16.47
N GLY A 132 8.45 -12.28 -15.24
CA GLY A 132 9.41 -11.88 -14.21
C GLY A 132 9.12 -10.52 -13.59
N GLU A 133 7.89 -10.03 -13.72
CA GLU A 133 7.45 -8.77 -13.14
C GLU A 133 6.78 -8.96 -11.77
N ARG A 134 6.95 -7.98 -10.90
CA ARG A 134 6.27 -7.90 -9.59
C ARG A 134 6.03 -6.45 -9.17
N ALA A 135 5.02 -6.25 -8.34
CA ALA A 135 4.85 -5.01 -7.59
C ALA A 135 5.66 -5.05 -6.29
N LEU A 136 6.27 -3.93 -5.94
CA LEU A 136 6.91 -3.68 -4.65
C LEU A 136 6.38 -2.36 -4.10
N VAL A 137 5.99 -2.35 -2.82
CA VAL A 137 5.52 -1.15 -2.14
C VAL A 137 6.38 -0.91 -0.92
N LEU A 138 7.07 0.22 -0.89
CA LEU A 138 7.87 0.68 0.24
C LEU A 138 7.14 1.82 0.95
N ALA A 139 7.33 1.94 2.26
CA ALA A 139 6.85 3.08 3.01
C ALA A 139 7.93 3.60 3.95
N ARG A 140 7.97 4.91 4.15
CA ARG A 140 8.80 5.52 5.19
C ARG A 140 8.05 6.62 5.96
N PRO A 141 8.29 6.78 7.26
CA PRO A 141 7.66 7.83 8.04
C PRO A 141 8.19 9.22 7.64
N LEU A 142 7.29 10.21 7.52
CA LEU A 142 7.63 11.61 7.27
C LEU A 142 7.75 12.41 8.57
N ARG A 143 8.62 13.44 8.58
CA ARG A 143 8.72 14.39 9.70
C ARG A 143 7.47 15.26 9.73
N GLY A 144 6.78 15.30 10.88
CA GLY A 144 5.58 16.14 11.06
C GLY A 144 4.24 15.44 10.85
N ALA A 145 4.24 14.11 10.72
CA ALA A 145 3.11 13.19 10.50
C ALA A 145 2.88 12.78 9.03
N GLY A 146 2.45 11.54 8.83
CA GLY A 146 2.26 10.93 7.51
C GLY A 146 3.32 9.88 7.18
N VAL A 147 3.14 9.24 6.03
CA VAL A 147 4.08 8.29 5.44
C VAL A 147 4.22 8.59 3.96
N GLU A 148 5.44 8.54 3.45
CA GLU A 148 5.69 8.52 2.02
C GLU A 148 5.57 7.08 1.55
N VAL A 149 4.72 6.84 0.56
CA VAL A 149 4.50 5.54 -0.04
C VAL A 149 5.10 5.54 -1.44
N VAL A 150 5.88 4.51 -1.71
CA VAL A 150 6.48 4.27 -3.02
C VAL A 150 5.91 2.97 -3.57
N GLN A 151 5.20 3.05 -4.68
CA GLN A 151 4.75 1.87 -5.42
C GLN A 151 5.61 1.73 -6.67
N MET A 152 6.13 0.55 -6.93
CA MET A 152 6.96 0.30 -8.11
C MET A 152 6.64 -1.04 -8.75
N GLN A 153 6.80 -1.08 -10.07
CA GLN A 153 6.81 -2.31 -10.85
C GLN A 153 8.28 -2.63 -11.15
N VAL A 154 8.68 -3.84 -10.79
CA VAL A 154 10.04 -4.36 -10.94
C VAL A 154 9.99 -5.53 -11.91
N SER A 155 10.86 -5.50 -12.92
CA SER A 155 11.15 -6.57 -13.86
C SER A 155 12.54 -7.13 -13.56
N ASP A 156 12.69 -8.45 -13.60
CA ASP A 156 14.00 -9.08 -13.47
C ASP A 156 14.91 -8.89 -14.69
N GLU A 157 14.37 -8.44 -15.82
CA GLU A 157 15.12 -8.13 -17.04
C GLU A 157 15.44 -6.63 -17.16
N HIS A 158 14.52 -5.77 -16.74
CA HIS A 158 14.62 -4.32 -16.97
C HIS A 158 14.87 -3.51 -15.70
N GLY A 159 14.81 -4.13 -14.51
CA GLY A 159 14.88 -3.43 -13.23
C GLY A 159 13.56 -2.74 -12.89
N VAL A 160 13.61 -1.55 -12.30
CA VAL A 160 12.42 -0.73 -12.03
C VAL A 160 11.91 -0.16 -13.36
N VAL A 161 10.69 -0.52 -13.73
CA VAL A 161 10.06 -0.10 -15.01
C VAL A 161 8.99 0.98 -14.82
N ALA A 162 8.36 1.03 -13.65
CA ALA A 162 7.40 2.06 -13.30
C ALA A 162 7.50 2.41 -11.81
N LEU A 163 7.22 3.68 -11.49
CA LEU A 163 7.32 4.23 -10.14
C LEU A 163 6.18 5.22 -9.89
N GLN A 164 5.60 5.15 -8.70
CA GLN A 164 4.69 6.16 -8.17
C GLN A 164 5.09 6.51 -6.74
N LEU A 165 5.21 7.81 -6.50
CA LEU A 165 5.57 8.38 -5.21
C LEU A 165 4.40 9.23 -4.70
N GLY A 166 4.05 9.07 -3.42
CA GLY A 166 3.05 9.94 -2.83
C GLY A 166 2.94 9.84 -1.32
N ASP A 167 2.53 10.95 -0.71
CA ASP A 167 2.31 11.03 0.72
C ASP A 167 0.91 10.50 1.07
N ARG A 168 0.82 9.78 2.18
CA ARG A 168 -0.41 9.19 2.72
C ARG A 168 -0.45 9.35 4.23
N SER A 169 -1.65 9.29 4.81
CA SER A 169 -1.77 9.24 6.27
C SER A 169 -1.35 7.85 6.80
N ARG A 170 -0.87 7.77 8.05
CA ARG A 170 -0.60 6.48 8.72
C ARG A 170 -1.83 5.57 8.79
N GLY A 171 -3.03 6.14 8.82
CA GLY A 171 -4.29 5.39 8.80
C GLY A 171 -4.56 4.76 7.44
N THR A 172 -4.36 5.53 6.37
CA THR A 172 -4.50 5.08 4.98
C THR A 172 -3.51 3.96 4.66
N TRP A 173 -2.25 4.11 5.09
CA TRP A 173 -1.23 3.07 4.93
C TRP A 173 -1.58 1.75 5.62
N ARG A 174 -1.99 1.80 6.89
CA ARG A 174 -2.41 0.58 7.61
C ARG A 174 -3.61 -0.09 6.95
N LYS A 175 -4.54 0.70 6.40
CA LYS A 175 -5.67 0.16 5.63
C LYS A 175 -5.18 -0.50 4.34
N LEU A 176 -4.27 0.14 3.61
CA LEU A 176 -3.68 -0.39 2.38
C LEU A 176 -3.01 -1.75 2.63
N VAL A 177 -2.17 -1.85 3.65
CA VAL A 177 -1.51 -3.10 4.07
C VAL A 177 -2.55 -4.18 4.38
N LYS A 178 -3.51 -3.86 5.25
CA LYS A 178 -4.57 -4.79 5.64
C LYS A 178 -5.38 -5.29 4.44
N ASP A 179 -5.81 -4.38 3.58
CA ASP A 179 -6.62 -4.70 2.41
C ASP A 179 -5.80 -5.54 1.41
N GLY A 180 -4.54 -5.18 1.15
CA GLY A 180 -3.64 -5.95 0.27
C GLY A 180 -3.44 -7.40 0.74
N LEU A 181 -3.22 -7.60 2.04
CA LEU A 181 -3.09 -8.94 2.62
C LEU A 181 -4.39 -9.75 2.59
N ALA A 182 -5.54 -9.08 2.75
CA ALA A 182 -6.84 -9.76 2.76
C ALA A 182 -7.27 -10.29 1.39
N HIS A 183 -6.88 -9.63 0.29
CA HIS A 183 -7.26 -10.04 -1.07
C HIS A 183 -6.33 -11.11 -1.68
N GLY A 184 -5.25 -11.47 -0.98
CA GLY A 184 -4.25 -12.44 -1.47
C GLY A 184 -3.36 -11.88 -2.57
N GLY A 185 -2.30 -12.62 -2.93
CA GLY A 185 -1.36 -12.22 -3.99
C GLY A 185 -0.28 -11.23 -3.56
N ILE A 186 -0.31 -10.74 -2.31
CA ILE A 186 0.67 -9.83 -1.70
C ILE A 186 1.15 -10.40 -0.35
N VAL A 187 2.43 -10.23 -0.03
CA VAL A 187 3.03 -10.57 1.27
C VAL A 187 3.78 -9.39 1.87
N GLU A 188 3.87 -9.36 3.20
CA GLU A 188 4.74 -8.42 3.92
C GLU A 188 6.20 -8.85 3.86
N LEU A 189 7.08 -7.85 3.68
CA LEU A 189 8.52 -7.97 3.63
C LEU A 189 9.15 -7.00 4.65
N PRO A 190 10.14 -7.44 5.43
CA PRO A 190 10.96 -6.53 6.22
C PRO A 190 11.58 -5.45 5.34
N SER A 191 11.74 -4.25 5.89
CA SER A 191 12.28 -3.10 5.16
C SER A 191 13.67 -3.36 4.56
N GLU A 192 14.51 -4.15 5.24
CA GLU A 192 15.86 -4.49 4.78
C GLU A 192 15.83 -5.39 3.54
N GLU A 193 14.96 -6.40 3.53
CA GLU A 193 14.77 -7.26 2.35
C GLU A 193 14.21 -6.46 1.17
N ALA A 194 13.28 -5.56 1.44
CA ALA A 194 12.70 -4.71 0.42
C ALA A 194 13.73 -3.72 -0.16
N ALA A 195 14.62 -3.19 0.68
CA ALA A 195 15.77 -2.39 0.26
C ALA A 195 16.74 -3.19 -0.60
N ALA A 196 17.01 -4.47 -0.27
CA ALA A 196 17.83 -5.35 -1.09
C ALA A 196 17.20 -5.61 -2.47
N LEU A 197 15.88 -5.81 -2.54
CA LEU A 197 15.17 -5.95 -3.81
C LEU A 197 15.20 -4.68 -4.65
N LEU A 198 15.09 -3.50 -4.02
CA LEU A 198 15.26 -2.21 -4.70
C LEU A 198 16.70 -2.05 -5.23
N ALA A 199 17.71 -2.47 -4.44
CA ALA A 199 19.11 -2.44 -4.85
C ALA A 199 19.36 -3.32 -6.09
N GLU A 200 18.82 -4.54 -6.08
CA GLU A 200 18.89 -5.49 -7.18
C GLU A 200 18.20 -4.94 -8.44
N ALA A 201 16.99 -4.38 -8.30
CA ALA A 201 16.23 -3.80 -9.39
C ALA A 201 16.98 -2.62 -10.04
N ALA A 202 17.44 -1.66 -9.23
CA ALA A 202 18.22 -0.52 -9.71
C ALA A 202 19.56 -0.97 -10.33
N GLY A 203 20.20 -2.00 -9.78
CA GLY A 203 21.38 -2.62 -10.38
C GLY A 203 21.10 -3.21 -11.76
N THR A 204 19.92 -3.83 -11.93
CA THR A 204 19.46 -4.37 -13.21
C THR A 204 19.27 -3.27 -14.25
N ASN A 205 18.60 -2.16 -13.90
CA ASN A 205 18.49 -0.99 -14.79
C ASN A 205 19.87 -0.56 -15.31
N LEU A 206 20.88 -0.44 -14.43
CA LEU A 206 22.22 -0.02 -14.84
C LEU A 206 22.89 -1.03 -15.77
N ARG A 207 22.82 -2.34 -15.46
CA ARG A 207 23.43 -3.39 -16.28
C ARG A 207 22.80 -3.50 -17.66
N THR A 208 21.48 -3.36 -17.75
CA THR A 208 20.75 -3.44 -19.02
C THR A 208 20.62 -2.10 -19.73
N ARG A 209 21.16 -1.02 -19.14
CA ARG A 209 21.01 0.36 -19.61
C ARG A 209 19.55 0.79 -19.78
N THR A 210 18.66 0.19 -18.99
CA THR A 210 17.27 0.63 -18.91
C THR A 210 17.25 1.93 -18.10
N PRO A 211 16.69 3.04 -18.64
CA PRO A 211 16.66 4.31 -17.94
C PRO A 211 15.88 4.20 -16.64
N PHE A 212 16.28 4.98 -15.63
CA PHE A 212 15.52 5.06 -14.39
C PHE A 212 14.20 5.79 -14.65
N PRO A 213 13.06 5.30 -14.13
CA PRO A 213 11.84 6.09 -14.10
C PRO A 213 12.01 7.32 -13.22
N ASP A 214 11.25 8.37 -13.54
CA ASP A 214 11.31 9.66 -12.84
C ASP A 214 11.13 9.48 -11.33
N GLY A 215 12.07 10.02 -10.55
CA GLY A 215 12.05 9.97 -9.08
C GLY A 215 12.71 8.74 -8.46
N LEU A 216 13.18 7.76 -9.24
CA LEU A 216 13.88 6.60 -8.66
C LEU A 216 15.18 7.00 -7.94
N ASP A 217 15.91 8.00 -8.43
CA ASP A 217 17.10 8.53 -7.76
C ASP A 217 16.76 9.12 -6.37
N VAL A 218 15.61 9.78 -6.25
CA VAL A 218 15.09 10.30 -4.97
C VAL A 218 14.75 9.14 -4.04
N VAL A 219 14.05 8.12 -4.54
CA VAL A 219 13.69 6.93 -3.76
C VAL A 219 14.93 6.20 -3.25
N LEU A 220 15.93 5.96 -4.09
CA LEU A 220 17.20 5.35 -3.68
C LEU A 220 17.86 6.14 -2.52
N ARG A 221 17.87 7.48 -2.60
CA ARG A 221 18.36 8.33 -1.51
C ARG A 221 17.49 8.25 -0.25
N HIS A 222 16.17 8.22 -0.39
CA HIS A 222 15.22 8.18 0.73
C HIS A 222 15.33 6.90 1.55
N PHE A 223 15.59 5.77 0.89
CA PHE A 223 15.77 4.46 1.53
C PHE A 223 17.24 4.11 1.79
N GLY A 224 18.19 5.00 1.45
CA GLY A 224 19.62 4.77 1.65
C GLY A 224 20.17 3.60 0.83
N VAL A 225 19.56 3.31 -0.32
CA VAL A 225 19.88 2.15 -1.16
C VAL A 225 20.84 2.55 -2.27
N GLN A 226 21.86 1.71 -2.49
CA GLN A 226 22.75 1.80 -3.64
C GLN A 226 22.44 0.69 -4.63
N PRO A 227 22.47 0.95 -5.95
CA PRO A 227 22.30 -0.09 -6.96
C PRO A 227 23.32 -1.23 -6.79
N GLN A 228 22.84 -2.47 -6.82
CA GLN A 228 23.68 -3.66 -6.71
C GLN A 228 24.52 -3.83 -7.98
N GLN A 229 25.85 -3.94 -7.82
CA GLN A 229 26.77 -4.03 -8.95
C GLN A 229 26.74 -5.43 -9.61
N ALA A 230 26.91 -6.46 -8.80
CA ALA A 230 26.91 -7.85 -9.28
C ALA A 230 25.48 -8.42 -9.38
N PRO A 231 25.21 -9.35 -10.30
CA PRO A 231 23.97 -10.14 -10.28
C PRO A 231 23.80 -10.93 -8.97
N THR A 232 22.56 -11.25 -8.62
CA THR A 232 22.26 -12.09 -7.46
C THR A 232 22.69 -13.54 -7.73
N GLU A 233 23.40 -14.13 -6.77
CA GLU A 233 23.78 -15.54 -6.80
C GLU A 233 22.88 -16.36 -5.88
N LEU A 234 22.64 -17.63 -6.25
CA LEU A 234 21.91 -18.58 -5.41
C LEU A 234 22.85 -19.54 -4.68
N PRO A 235 22.49 -20.00 -3.46
CA PRO A 235 23.25 -21.04 -2.76
C PRO A 235 23.45 -22.30 -3.62
N PRO A 236 24.53 -23.07 -3.40
CA PRO A 236 24.77 -24.31 -4.13
C PRO A 236 23.66 -25.35 -3.88
N PRO A 237 23.43 -26.30 -4.81
CA PRO A 237 22.40 -27.32 -4.64
C PRO A 237 22.68 -28.24 -3.44
N GLU A 238 21.60 -28.65 -2.77
CA GLU A 238 21.61 -29.59 -1.66
C GLU A 238 21.25 -31.02 -2.13
N PRO A 239 21.67 -32.09 -1.42
CA PRO A 239 21.38 -33.47 -1.84
C PRO A 239 19.89 -33.78 -2.01
N GLU A 240 19.04 -33.23 -1.13
CA GLU A 240 17.58 -33.41 -1.19
C GLU A 240 16.92 -32.68 -2.36
N ASP A 241 17.62 -31.75 -3.02
CA ASP A 241 17.05 -30.94 -4.08
C ASP A 241 16.64 -31.79 -5.28
N VAL A 242 17.38 -32.86 -5.59
CA VAL A 242 17.06 -33.76 -6.71
C VAL A 242 15.70 -34.41 -6.49
N ARG A 243 15.44 -34.90 -5.27
CA ARG A 243 14.16 -35.54 -4.93
C ARG A 243 13.01 -34.54 -4.95
N ARG A 244 13.21 -33.35 -4.36
CA ARG A 244 12.18 -32.30 -4.31
C ARG A 244 11.85 -31.74 -5.70
N ALA A 245 12.86 -31.60 -6.56
CA ALA A 245 12.71 -31.12 -7.93
C ALA A 245 11.91 -32.06 -8.84
N GLN A 246 11.87 -33.36 -8.54
CA GLN A 246 10.99 -34.30 -9.26
C GLN A 246 9.50 -33.99 -9.03
N GLU A 247 9.16 -33.31 -7.93
CA GLU A 247 7.81 -32.83 -7.61
C GLU A 247 7.58 -31.38 -8.08
N ALA A 248 8.50 -30.77 -8.84
CA ALA A 248 8.42 -29.34 -9.16
C ALA A 248 7.27 -28.98 -10.13
N ASP A 249 6.64 -29.97 -10.76
CA ASP A 249 5.43 -29.77 -11.56
C ASP A 249 4.24 -29.30 -10.71
N VAL A 250 4.15 -29.69 -9.43
CA VAL A 250 3.06 -29.28 -8.52
C VAL A 250 3.03 -27.77 -8.29
N LEU A 251 4.15 -27.07 -8.53
CA LEU A 251 4.19 -25.62 -8.43
C LEU A 251 3.25 -24.97 -9.44
N HIS A 252 3.03 -25.58 -10.61
CA HIS A 252 2.09 -25.09 -11.62
C HIS A 252 0.62 -25.26 -11.23
N ASP A 253 0.31 -26.01 -10.18
CA ASP A 253 -1.05 -26.14 -9.65
C ASP A 253 -1.38 -25.00 -8.66
N THR A 254 -0.39 -24.19 -8.27
CA THR A 254 -0.61 -22.99 -7.46
C THR A 254 -1.26 -21.88 -8.28
N VAL A 255 -2.09 -21.05 -7.63
CA VAL A 255 -2.82 -19.96 -8.31
C VAL A 255 -1.85 -19.00 -9.01
N GLU A 256 -0.70 -18.74 -8.40
CA GLU A 256 0.30 -17.80 -8.89
C GLU A 256 1.00 -18.31 -10.17
N LEU A 257 1.41 -19.58 -10.19
CA LEU A 257 2.20 -20.16 -11.29
C LEU A 257 1.36 -20.90 -12.34
N ALA A 258 0.08 -21.19 -12.06
CA ALA A 258 -0.83 -21.77 -13.03
C ALA A 258 -0.90 -20.94 -14.32
N SER A 259 -0.89 -19.61 -14.15
CA SER A 259 -0.90 -18.63 -15.24
C SER A 259 0.41 -18.55 -16.03
N TRP A 260 1.50 -19.12 -15.53
CA TRP A 260 2.79 -19.01 -16.20
C TRP A 260 2.79 -19.81 -17.50
N LEU A 261 3.14 -19.15 -18.60
CA LEU A 261 3.25 -19.77 -19.91
C LEU A 261 4.61 -19.40 -20.52
N PRO A 262 5.15 -20.22 -21.45
CA PRO A 262 6.29 -19.82 -22.25
C PRO A 262 5.97 -18.56 -23.07
N PRO A 263 7.00 -17.80 -23.50
CA PRO A 263 6.81 -16.70 -24.42
C PRO A 263 6.10 -17.12 -25.71
N GLU A 264 5.38 -16.20 -26.35
CA GLU A 264 4.55 -16.50 -27.53
C GLU A 264 5.35 -17.12 -28.69
N SER A 265 6.61 -16.73 -28.86
CA SER A 265 7.53 -17.30 -29.85
C SER A 265 7.73 -18.81 -29.68
N ASP A 266 7.91 -19.24 -28.44
CA ASP A 266 8.20 -20.62 -28.07
C ASP A 266 6.92 -21.47 -28.09
N VAL A 267 5.79 -20.87 -27.69
CA VAL A 267 4.45 -21.45 -27.89
C VAL A 267 4.21 -21.73 -29.39
N ARG A 268 4.51 -20.77 -30.27
CA ARG A 268 4.34 -20.94 -31.72
C ARG A 268 5.24 -22.05 -32.27
N THR A 269 6.48 -22.12 -31.80
CA THR A 269 7.43 -23.17 -32.18
C THR A 269 6.92 -24.55 -31.76
N LEU A 270 6.38 -24.68 -30.54
CA LEU A 270 5.79 -25.92 -30.07
C LEU A 270 4.57 -26.31 -30.92
N VAL A 271 3.65 -25.38 -31.18
CA VAL A 271 2.46 -25.63 -32.02
C VAL A 271 2.86 -26.11 -33.41
N GLN A 272 3.87 -25.51 -34.02
CA GLN A 272 4.38 -25.95 -35.32
C GLN A 272 4.90 -27.40 -35.28
N LYS A 273 5.73 -27.74 -34.29
CA LYS A 273 6.21 -29.13 -34.11
C LYS A 273 5.06 -30.11 -33.87
N MET A 274 4.00 -29.69 -33.17
CA MET A 274 2.82 -30.52 -32.96
C MET A 274 2.05 -30.77 -34.26
N ASP A 275 1.87 -29.72 -35.08
CA ASP A 275 1.17 -29.85 -36.37
C ASP A 275 1.91 -30.82 -37.30
N GLU A 276 3.24 -30.82 -37.28
CA GLU A 276 4.07 -31.78 -38.02
C GLU A 276 3.86 -33.24 -37.55
N VAL A 277 3.68 -33.46 -36.24
CA VAL A 277 3.40 -34.79 -35.67
C VAL A 277 1.98 -35.26 -36.01
N VAL A 278 1.00 -34.35 -36.01
CA VAL A 278 -0.41 -34.68 -36.26
C VAL A 278 -0.69 -34.90 -37.75
N HIS A 279 -0.13 -34.07 -38.62
CA HIS A 279 -0.34 -34.12 -40.08
C HIS A 279 0.79 -34.85 -40.82
N GLY A 280 1.71 -35.47 -40.08
CA GLY A 280 2.83 -36.20 -40.64
C GLY A 280 2.36 -37.35 -41.55
N PRO A 281 3.09 -37.65 -42.63
CA PRO A 281 2.72 -38.70 -43.59
C PRO A 281 2.79 -40.12 -43.01
N LEU A 282 3.30 -40.27 -41.78
CA LEU A 282 3.43 -41.54 -41.07
C LEU A 282 2.11 -41.89 -40.38
N SER A 283 1.55 -43.06 -40.72
CA SER A 283 0.43 -43.63 -39.95
C SER A 283 0.94 -44.12 -38.59
N LEU A 284 0.93 -43.22 -37.60
CA LEU A 284 1.29 -43.50 -36.21
C LEU A 284 0.07 -44.02 -35.45
N SER A 285 0.29 -44.96 -34.52
CA SER A 285 -0.73 -45.30 -33.52
C SER A 285 -0.94 -44.13 -32.55
N ASP A 286 -2.08 -44.10 -31.85
CA ASP A 286 -2.36 -43.03 -30.88
C ASP A 286 -1.31 -42.96 -29.75
N VAL A 287 -0.79 -44.12 -29.32
CA VAL A 287 0.28 -44.20 -28.31
C VAL A 287 1.58 -43.59 -28.85
N GLN A 288 1.97 -43.94 -30.07
CA GLN A 288 3.19 -43.39 -30.70
C GLN A 288 3.06 -41.88 -30.94
N ARG A 289 1.87 -41.41 -31.32
CA ARG A 289 1.59 -39.98 -31.48
C ARG A 289 1.75 -39.25 -30.15
N GLN A 290 1.20 -39.80 -29.07
CA GLN A 290 1.32 -39.21 -27.74
C GLN A 290 2.79 -39.16 -27.28
N GLU A 291 3.56 -40.22 -27.50
CA GLU A 291 5.00 -40.25 -27.20
C GLU A 291 5.78 -39.20 -28.00
N GLN A 292 5.48 -39.02 -29.29
CA GLN A 292 6.11 -37.98 -30.12
C GLN A 292 5.75 -36.56 -29.68
N LEU A 293 4.49 -36.33 -29.30
CA LEU A 293 4.07 -35.03 -28.76
C LEU A 293 4.81 -34.70 -27.46
N GLN A 294 4.96 -35.68 -26.55
CA GLN A 294 5.73 -35.50 -25.32
C GLN A 294 7.21 -35.26 -25.61
N ALA A 295 7.81 -35.99 -26.55
CA ALA A 295 9.18 -35.76 -26.98
C ALA A 295 9.38 -34.36 -27.58
N ALA A 296 8.40 -33.85 -28.33
CA ALA A 296 8.43 -32.49 -28.86
C ALA A 296 8.40 -31.44 -27.74
N VAL A 297 7.56 -31.63 -26.71
CA VAL A 297 7.52 -30.76 -25.51
C VAL A 297 8.87 -30.74 -24.81
N VAL A 298 9.44 -31.91 -24.50
CA VAL A 298 10.73 -32.01 -23.81
C VAL A 298 11.84 -31.35 -24.63
N SER A 299 11.84 -31.55 -25.96
CA SER A 299 12.80 -30.89 -26.86
C SER A 299 12.69 -29.37 -26.78
N VAL A 300 11.49 -28.80 -26.97
CA VAL A 300 11.31 -27.34 -26.94
C VAL A 300 11.63 -26.77 -25.57
N ALA A 301 11.25 -27.45 -24.49
CA ALA A 301 11.58 -27.03 -23.13
C ALA A 301 13.09 -26.96 -22.92
N ARG A 302 13.84 -27.98 -23.36
CA ARG A 302 15.31 -27.99 -23.26
C ARG A 302 15.95 -26.90 -24.12
N ASP A 303 15.44 -26.67 -25.32
CA ASP A 303 15.93 -25.62 -26.23
C ASP A 303 15.70 -24.21 -25.63
N PHE A 304 14.54 -23.99 -25.00
CA PHE A 304 14.18 -22.73 -24.35
C PHE A 304 15.01 -22.43 -23.10
N PHE A 305 15.24 -23.44 -22.24
CA PHE A 305 15.98 -23.27 -20.99
C PHE A 305 17.50 -23.25 -21.21
N THR A 306 18.01 -22.23 -21.91
CA THR A 306 19.44 -21.91 -22.02
C THR A 306 20.04 -21.60 -20.63
N PRO A 307 21.38 -21.57 -20.45
CA PRO A 307 22.00 -21.23 -19.17
C PRO A 307 21.46 -19.93 -18.55
N GLU A 308 21.27 -18.90 -19.36
CA GLU A 308 20.78 -17.59 -18.93
C GLU A 308 19.30 -17.64 -18.52
N VAL A 309 18.47 -18.33 -19.31
CA VAL A 309 17.04 -18.52 -19.00
C VAL A 309 16.87 -19.35 -17.73
N ARG A 310 17.69 -20.38 -17.53
CA ARG A 310 17.69 -21.19 -16.29
C ARG A 310 18.01 -20.34 -15.08
N GLN A 311 19.03 -19.50 -15.13
CA GLN A 311 19.36 -18.60 -14.01
C GLN A 311 18.22 -17.61 -13.73
N ARG A 312 17.60 -17.06 -14.77
CA ARG A 312 16.45 -16.15 -14.61
C ARG A 312 15.26 -16.84 -13.95
N TYR A 313 14.82 -17.97 -14.49
CA TYR A 313 13.72 -18.75 -13.90
C TYR A 313 14.05 -19.28 -12.50
N ALA A 314 15.30 -19.64 -12.24
CA ALA A 314 15.75 -20.00 -10.91
C ALA A 314 15.57 -18.86 -9.91
N LEU A 315 15.99 -17.63 -10.27
CA LEU A 315 15.77 -16.47 -9.42
C LEU A 315 14.28 -16.20 -9.21
N ARG A 316 13.44 -16.32 -10.26
CA ARG A 316 11.97 -16.21 -10.13
C ARG A 316 11.42 -17.22 -9.12
N LEU A 317 11.81 -18.49 -9.24
CA LEU A 317 11.39 -19.56 -8.32
C LEU A 317 11.92 -19.35 -6.91
N TRP A 318 13.15 -18.88 -6.75
CA TRP A 318 13.74 -18.55 -5.46
C TRP A 318 12.92 -17.48 -4.72
N ARG A 319 12.53 -16.42 -5.43
CA ARG A 319 11.66 -15.37 -4.88
C ARG A 319 10.23 -15.86 -4.62
N MET A 320 9.70 -16.74 -5.47
CA MET A 320 8.40 -17.39 -5.21
C MET A 320 8.45 -18.29 -3.98
N ALA A 321 9.58 -18.92 -3.67
CA ALA A 321 9.72 -19.70 -2.45
C ALA A 321 9.57 -18.85 -1.18
N ASP A 322 10.13 -17.63 -1.19
CA ASP A 322 9.95 -16.70 -0.07
C ASP A 322 8.50 -16.26 0.08
N TYR A 323 7.81 -16.01 -1.05
CA TYR A 323 6.38 -15.73 -1.07
C TYR A 323 5.55 -16.91 -0.53
N PHE A 324 5.85 -18.15 -0.92
CA PHE A 324 5.18 -19.35 -0.40
C PHE A 324 5.43 -19.55 1.10
N ALA A 325 6.66 -19.35 1.58
CA ALA A 325 6.97 -19.43 3.00
C ALA A 325 6.15 -18.42 3.82
N ARG A 326 6.05 -17.16 3.36
CA ARG A 326 5.30 -16.09 4.02
C ARG A 326 3.78 -16.29 3.98
N SER A 327 3.29 -17.03 3.00
CA SER A 327 1.88 -17.41 2.87
C SER A 327 1.57 -18.79 3.46
N ALA A 328 2.43 -19.28 4.37
CA ALA A 328 2.26 -20.54 5.12
C ALA A 328 2.15 -21.79 4.24
N ARG A 329 2.89 -21.82 3.12
CA ARG A 329 2.99 -22.93 2.16
C ARG A 329 4.41 -23.50 2.13
N PRO A 330 4.86 -24.20 3.19
CA PRO A 330 6.25 -24.61 3.34
C PRO A 330 6.67 -25.69 2.33
N ARG A 331 5.75 -26.57 1.92
CA ARG A 331 6.07 -27.62 0.93
C ARG A 331 6.41 -27.00 -0.42
N GLU A 332 5.58 -26.09 -0.89
CA GLU A 332 5.78 -25.37 -2.14
C GLU A 332 7.04 -24.51 -2.09
N ALA A 333 7.31 -23.88 -0.93
CA ALA A 333 8.55 -23.13 -0.71
C ALA A 333 9.79 -24.02 -0.84
N ASP A 334 9.79 -25.20 -0.22
CA ASP A 334 10.92 -26.13 -0.27
C ASP A 334 11.17 -26.69 -1.67
N ILE A 335 10.10 -27.02 -2.40
CA ILE A 335 10.18 -27.47 -3.80
C ILE A 335 10.73 -26.34 -4.68
N ALA A 336 10.22 -25.11 -4.52
CA ALA A 336 10.67 -23.96 -5.30
C ALA A 336 12.15 -23.61 -5.04
N ARG A 337 12.65 -23.69 -3.78
CA ARG A 337 14.09 -23.50 -3.48
C ARG A 337 14.95 -24.57 -4.11
N ALA A 338 14.55 -25.84 -3.98
CA ALA A 338 15.27 -26.96 -4.57
C ALA A 338 15.39 -26.82 -6.08
N GLU A 339 14.28 -26.54 -6.75
CA GLU A 339 14.25 -26.36 -8.19
C GLU A 339 15.05 -25.14 -8.64
N ALA A 340 14.94 -24.02 -7.92
CA ALA A 340 15.73 -22.82 -8.18
C ALA A 340 17.24 -23.09 -8.14
N ARG A 341 17.74 -23.71 -7.07
CA ARG A 341 19.18 -24.02 -6.96
C ARG A 341 19.64 -24.94 -8.08
N ARG A 342 18.88 -25.98 -8.40
CA ARG A 342 19.20 -26.91 -9.49
C ARG A 342 19.25 -26.21 -10.84
N LEU A 343 18.25 -25.39 -11.17
CA LEU A 343 18.23 -24.65 -12.43
C LEU A 343 19.40 -23.66 -12.52
N PHE A 344 19.65 -22.89 -11.45
CA PHE A 344 20.70 -21.88 -11.42
C PHE A 344 22.10 -22.46 -11.67
N HIS A 345 22.39 -23.60 -11.05
CA HIS A 345 23.69 -24.27 -11.11
C HIS A 345 23.80 -25.29 -12.26
N GLY A 346 22.82 -25.31 -13.18
CA GLY A 346 22.91 -26.09 -14.42
C GLY A 346 22.68 -27.59 -14.25
N ALA A 347 21.70 -28.00 -13.45
CA ALA A 347 21.31 -29.41 -13.33
C ALA A 347 21.01 -30.03 -14.71
N GLN A 348 21.77 -31.06 -15.08
CA GLN A 348 21.67 -31.70 -16.39
C GLN A 348 20.63 -32.82 -16.40
N GLU A 349 20.68 -33.74 -15.43
CA GLU A 349 19.70 -34.84 -15.32
C GLU A 349 19.39 -35.19 -13.85
N PRO A 350 18.14 -35.61 -13.52
CA PRO A 350 16.97 -35.53 -14.40
C PRO A 350 16.62 -34.09 -14.74
N PHE A 351 16.20 -33.82 -15.97
CA PHE A 351 15.76 -32.49 -16.38
C PHE A 351 14.58 -31.97 -15.55
N SER A 352 14.38 -30.66 -15.57
CA SER A 352 13.41 -29.97 -14.72
C SER A 352 11.96 -30.34 -15.07
N ARG A 353 11.26 -30.98 -14.13
CA ARG A 353 9.82 -31.25 -14.26
C ARG A 353 9.00 -29.95 -14.27
N PHE A 354 9.48 -28.90 -13.60
CA PHE A 354 8.90 -27.58 -13.68
C PHE A 354 8.97 -26.99 -15.11
N ALA A 355 10.14 -27.09 -15.75
CA ALA A 355 10.37 -26.61 -17.10
C ALA A 355 9.52 -27.36 -18.12
N GLU A 356 9.48 -28.69 -18.03
CA GLU A 356 8.63 -29.52 -18.91
C GLU A 356 7.15 -29.16 -18.73
N ARG A 357 6.69 -29.05 -17.48
CA ARG A 357 5.29 -28.74 -17.17
C ARG A 357 4.85 -27.38 -17.71
N LEU A 358 5.75 -26.39 -17.75
CA LEU A 358 5.48 -25.07 -18.34
C LEU A 358 4.99 -25.20 -19.80
N PHE A 359 5.60 -26.09 -20.58
CA PHE A 359 5.25 -26.34 -21.98
C PHE A 359 4.11 -27.37 -22.13
N GLU A 360 4.03 -28.39 -21.27
CA GLU A 360 2.91 -29.33 -21.27
C GLU A 360 1.54 -28.62 -21.14
N LYS A 361 1.46 -27.54 -20.35
CA LYS A 361 0.23 -26.73 -20.21
C LYS A 361 -0.27 -26.16 -21.53
N VAL A 362 0.63 -25.85 -22.47
CA VAL A 362 0.27 -25.37 -23.81
C VAL A 362 -0.53 -26.42 -24.57
N LEU A 363 -0.15 -27.70 -24.46
CA LEU A 363 -0.90 -28.81 -25.09
C LEU A 363 -2.34 -28.84 -24.59
N ALA A 364 -2.52 -28.73 -23.27
CA ALA A 364 -3.85 -28.75 -22.65
C ALA A 364 -4.71 -27.56 -23.11
N LEU A 365 -4.13 -26.37 -23.25
CA LEU A 365 -4.81 -25.18 -23.75
C LEU A 365 -5.22 -25.32 -25.22
N VAL A 366 -4.32 -25.83 -26.08
CA VAL A 366 -4.61 -26.07 -27.50
C VAL A 366 -5.71 -27.12 -27.67
N ALA A 367 -5.62 -28.24 -26.93
CA ALA A 367 -6.65 -29.27 -26.95
C ALA A 367 -8.03 -28.74 -26.51
N ALA A 368 -8.08 -27.92 -25.45
CA ALA A 368 -9.30 -27.30 -24.97
C ALA A 368 -9.87 -26.28 -25.98
N ALA A 369 -9.03 -25.51 -26.66
CA ALA A 369 -9.44 -24.59 -27.71
C ALA A 369 -10.01 -25.33 -28.93
N GLY A 370 -9.34 -26.40 -29.36
CA GLY A 370 -9.80 -27.28 -30.45
C GLY A 370 -11.16 -27.93 -30.14
N ALA A 371 -11.34 -28.42 -28.92
CA ALA A 371 -12.63 -28.98 -28.48
C ALA A 371 -13.77 -27.94 -28.53
N ARG A 372 -13.52 -26.71 -28.06
CA ARG A 372 -14.51 -25.62 -28.12
C ARG A 372 -14.86 -25.23 -29.57
N ALA A 373 -13.88 -25.18 -30.46
CA ALA A 373 -14.10 -24.92 -31.88
C ALA A 373 -14.89 -26.05 -32.57
N GLY A 374 -14.66 -27.32 -32.17
CA GLY A 374 -15.41 -28.47 -32.64
C GLY A 374 -16.86 -28.50 -32.16
N VAL A 375 -17.13 -28.07 -30.92
CA VAL A 375 -18.51 -27.97 -30.38
C VAL A 375 -19.29 -26.81 -31.00
N ALA A 376 -18.62 -25.75 -31.47
CA ALA A 376 -19.25 -24.62 -32.16
C ALA A 376 -19.67 -24.92 -33.62
N ARG A 377 -19.47 -26.14 -34.13
CA ARG A 377 -20.06 -26.59 -35.40
C ARG A 377 -21.03 -27.77 -35.19
N PRO A 378 -22.32 -27.45 -35.06
CA PRO A 378 -23.37 -28.28 -35.67
C PRO A 378 -24.26 -27.42 -36.57
N GLY A 379 -24.19 -27.68 -37.89
CA GLY A 379 -25.24 -27.41 -38.87
C GLY A 379 -25.60 -25.94 -39.17
N ALA A 380 -25.14 -25.42 -40.31
CA ALA A 380 -25.77 -24.27 -40.96
C ALA A 380 -25.77 -24.46 -42.48
N ASP A 381 -26.59 -25.40 -42.94
CA ASP A 381 -27.33 -25.24 -44.19
C ASP A 381 -28.66 -24.57 -43.81
N SER A 382 -28.74 -23.26 -44.01
CA SER A 382 -29.97 -22.51 -44.31
C SER A 382 -29.62 -21.03 -44.46
N GLY A 383 -29.82 -20.53 -45.68
CA GLY A 383 -29.60 -19.13 -46.01
C GLY A 383 -30.65 -18.20 -45.38
N GLY A 384 -30.21 -16.98 -45.08
CA GLY A 384 -31.03 -15.84 -44.66
C GLY A 384 -30.13 -14.65 -44.31
N PRO A 385 -30.41 -13.43 -44.79
CA PRO A 385 -29.41 -12.38 -44.94
C PRO A 385 -29.09 -11.63 -43.64
N ALA A 386 -27.85 -11.13 -43.65
CA ALA A 386 -27.19 -10.23 -42.71
C ALA A 386 -28.09 -9.26 -41.91
N GLU A 387 -28.00 -9.37 -40.59
CA GLU A 387 -28.29 -8.28 -39.67
C GLU A 387 -27.05 -8.04 -38.81
N ALA A 388 -26.46 -6.85 -38.98
CA ALA A 388 -25.23 -6.43 -38.34
C ALA A 388 -25.48 -6.10 -36.86
N ALA A 389 -24.77 -6.79 -35.96
CA ALA A 389 -24.65 -6.46 -34.56
C ALA A 389 -23.19 -6.09 -34.22
N PRO A 390 -22.96 -5.18 -33.26
CA PRO A 390 -21.78 -4.35 -33.22
C PRO A 390 -20.55 -5.06 -32.66
N ALA A 391 -19.38 -4.62 -33.12
CA ALA A 391 -18.08 -5.05 -32.63
C ALA A 391 -17.94 -4.77 -31.12
N LEU A 392 -17.99 -5.83 -30.31
CA LEU A 392 -17.53 -5.80 -28.93
C LEU A 392 -16.03 -6.07 -28.92
N THR A 393 -15.25 -4.99 -28.97
CA THR A 393 -13.82 -4.97 -28.66
C THR A 393 -13.65 -5.29 -27.16
N GLN A 394 -13.68 -6.56 -26.80
CA GLN A 394 -13.24 -7.00 -25.47
C GLN A 394 -11.72 -7.16 -25.49
N GLU A 395 -11.02 -6.05 -25.27
CA GLU A 395 -9.69 -6.07 -24.68
C GLU A 395 -9.77 -6.85 -23.36
N ARG A 396 -9.32 -8.10 -23.36
CA ARG A 396 -8.99 -8.83 -22.13
C ARG A 396 -7.74 -8.18 -21.55
N ARG A 397 -7.95 -7.15 -20.71
CA ARG A 397 -6.94 -6.68 -19.77
C ARG A 397 -6.61 -7.83 -18.81
N SER A 398 -5.37 -8.28 -18.85
CA SER A 398 -4.79 -9.16 -17.83
C SER A 398 -4.96 -8.51 -16.45
N PRO A 399 -5.43 -9.25 -15.42
CA PRO A 399 -5.49 -8.74 -14.06
C PRO A 399 -4.10 -8.86 -13.44
N GLY A 400 -3.22 -7.91 -13.74
CA GLY A 400 -1.85 -7.91 -13.26
C GLY A 400 -1.25 -6.51 -13.41
N GLY A 401 -1.51 -5.67 -12.43
CA GLY A 401 -1.11 -4.26 -12.45
C GLY A 401 -2.06 -3.40 -11.62
N LEU A 402 -2.33 -3.83 -10.38
CA LEU A 402 -2.96 -2.95 -9.40
C LEU A 402 -1.92 -1.93 -8.98
N ILE A 403 -1.86 -0.83 -9.71
CA ILE A 403 -1.51 0.45 -9.12
C ILE A 403 -2.64 0.76 -8.14
N ILE A 404 -2.35 0.67 -6.84
CA ILE A 404 -3.36 0.83 -5.81
C ILE A 404 -3.59 2.34 -5.65
N PRO A 405 -4.83 2.86 -5.82
CA PRO A 405 -5.10 4.31 -5.75
C PRO A 405 -4.73 4.97 -4.42
#